data_AF-A0A843GMC5-F1
#
_entry.id   AF-A0A843GMC5-F1
#
_cell.length_a   1.000
_cell.length_b   1.000
_cell.length_c   1.000
_cell.angle_alpha   90.00
_cell.angle_beta   90.00
_cell.angle_gamma   90.00
#
_symmetry.space_group_name_H-M   'P 1'
#
loop_
_entity.id
_entity.type
_entity.pdbx_description
1 polymer ?
#
loop_
_entity_poly.entity_id
_entity_poly.type
_entity_poly.pdbx_seq_one_letter_code
_entity_poly.pdbx_strand_id
1 'polypeptide(L)'
;MGIRKEAKMNRLKKRYLQINYKGQVLDLEVLKYNNSDRIAIQAYTKTKEPFDVLTVNLPAYDADYGYEYIFLNTNHMPDIEKVLEKAGMIENTGYKVWSGYCVYPVVRWLK
;
A
#
# COMPACT_ATOMS: atom_id res chain seq x y z
N MET A 1 -35.35 -7.80 18.79
CA MET A 1 -33.93 -7.91 19.19
C MET A 1 -32.99 -8.10 17.98
N GLY A 2 -33.24 -7.47 16.83
CA GLY A 2 -32.50 -7.73 15.57
C GLY A 2 -31.69 -6.56 15.00
N ILE A 3 -32.11 -5.32 15.25
CA ILE A 3 -31.61 -4.14 14.50
C ILE A 3 -30.20 -3.70 14.95
N ARG A 4 -29.83 -3.93 16.22
CA ARG A 4 -28.51 -3.55 16.78
C ARG A 4 -27.35 -4.42 16.30
N LYS A 5 -27.60 -5.66 15.82
CA LYS A 5 -26.53 -6.54 15.31
C LYS A 5 -26.18 -6.21 13.86
N GLU A 6 -27.16 -5.92 13.01
CA GLU A 6 -26.92 -5.55 11.59
C GLU A 6 -26.16 -4.22 11.44
N ALA A 7 -26.49 -3.21 12.26
CA ALA A 7 -25.78 -1.93 12.24
C ALA A 7 -24.32 -2.04 12.74
N LYS A 8 -24.02 -3.01 13.62
CA LYS A 8 -22.64 -3.29 14.09
C LYS A 8 -21.87 -4.12 13.07
N MET A 9 -22.55 -5.00 12.33
CA MET A 9 -21.96 -5.81 11.24
C MET A 9 -21.64 -4.97 9.99
N ASN A 10 -22.46 -3.97 9.68
CA ASN A 10 -22.20 -3.04 8.57
C ASN A 10 -21.06 -2.04 8.85
N ARG A 11 -20.66 -1.85 10.12
CA ARG A 11 -19.54 -0.98 10.52
C ARG A 11 -18.16 -1.62 10.41
N LEU A 12 -18.08 -2.92 10.13
CA LEU A 12 -16.83 -3.70 10.11
C LEU A 12 -16.51 -4.32 8.74
N LYS A 13 -17.12 -3.86 7.65
CA LYS A 13 -16.52 -4.09 6.33
C LYS A 13 -15.25 -3.24 6.28
N LYS A 14 -14.09 -3.84 6.61
CA LYS A 14 -12.78 -3.29 6.23
C LYS A 14 -12.91 -2.89 4.76
N ARG A 15 -12.92 -1.58 4.48
CA ARG A 15 -12.87 -1.07 3.11
C ARG A 15 -11.47 -1.35 2.61
N TYR A 16 -11.27 -2.55 2.08
CA TYR A 16 -10.08 -2.86 1.31
C TYR A 16 -10.10 -1.94 0.08
N LEU A 17 -8.98 -1.26 -0.15
CA LEU A 17 -8.77 -0.61 -1.45
C LEU A 17 -8.53 -1.72 -2.46
N GLN A 18 -9.00 -1.55 -3.70
CA GLN A 18 -8.85 -2.56 -4.74
C GLN A 18 -8.07 -2.01 -5.91
N ILE A 19 -7.20 -2.85 -6.47
CA ILE A 19 -6.47 -2.55 -7.70
C ILE A 19 -6.59 -3.73 -8.66
N ASN A 20 -6.45 -3.45 -9.96
CA ASN A 20 -6.20 -4.47 -10.97
C ASN A 20 -4.71 -4.43 -11.33
N TYR A 21 -4.00 -5.51 -11.01
CA TYR A 21 -2.59 -5.66 -11.28
C TYR A 21 -2.39 -6.90 -12.16
N LYS A 22 -1.90 -6.70 -13.39
CA LYS A 22 -1.63 -7.75 -14.38
C LYS A 22 -2.82 -8.72 -14.61
N GLY A 23 -4.04 -8.18 -14.62
CA GLY A 23 -5.27 -8.96 -14.84
C GLY A 23 -5.87 -9.59 -13.57
N GLN A 24 -5.21 -9.44 -12.42
CA GLN A 24 -5.69 -9.93 -11.14
C GLN A 24 -6.21 -8.77 -10.29
N VAL A 25 -7.40 -8.94 -9.70
CA VAL A 25 -7.92 -8.00 -8.71
C VAL A 25 -7.32 -8.34 -7.35
N LEU A 26 -6.65 -7.36 -6.74
CA LEU A 26 -6.01 -7.48 -5.44
C LEU A 26 -6.71 -6.56 -4.44
N ASP A 27 -6.90 -7.07 -3.23
CA ASP A 27 -7.36 -6.31 -2.08
C ASP A 27 -6.14 -5.77 -1.32
N LEU A 28 -6.09 -4.46 -1.11
CA LEU A 28 -5.01 -3.79 -0.39
C LEU A 28 -5.44 -3.53 1.05
N GLU A 29 -4.61 -3.98 1.98
CA GLU A 29 -4.70 -3.67 3.39
C GLU A 29 -3.62 -2.67 3.78
N VAL A 30 -4.05 -1.52 4.31
CA VAL A 30 -3.15 -0.49 4.84
C VAL A 30 -2.86 -0.80 6.31
N LEU A 31 -1.58 -0.99 6.60
CA LEU A 31 -1.01 -1.38 7.88
C LEU A 31 0.14 -0.42 8.23
N LYS A 32 0.91 -0.78 9.26
CA LYS A 32 2.17 -0.12 9.62
C LYS A 32 3.27 -1.15 9.78
N TYR A 33 4.52 -0.76 9.50
CA TYR A 33 5.66 -1.54 9.93
C TYR A 33 5.80 -1.48 11.46
N ASN A 34 6.37 -2.53 12.09
CA ASN A 34 6.48 -2.57 13.55
C ASN A 34 7.63 -1.70 14.09
N ASN A 35 8.69 -1.54 13.31
CA ASN A 35 9.92 -0.84 13.68
C ASN A 35 9.97 0.61 13.16
N SER A 36 8.96 1.05 12.42
CA SER A 36 8.76 2.43 12.01
C SER A 36 7.26 2.66 11.89
N ASP A 37 6.75 3.83 12.30
CA ASP A 37 5.33 4.19 12.13
C ASP A 37 4.91 4.41 10.65
N ARG A 38 5.73 3.89 9.72
CA ARG A 38 5.57 4.00 8.28
C ARG A 38 4.46 3.09 7.77
N ILE A 39 3.79 3.56 6.73
CA ILE A 39 2.71 2.84 6.06
C ILE A 39 3.27 1.57 5.42
N ALA A 40 2.64 0.43 5.73
CA ALA A 40 2.85 -0.83 5.04
C ALA A 40 1.58 -1.17 4.24
N ILE A 41 1.71 -1.57 2.98
CA ILE A 41 0.54 -1.95 2.16
C ILE A 41 0.69 -3.39 1.71
N GLN A 42 -0.13 -4.28 2.27
CA GLN A 42 -0.17 -5.68 1.90
C GLN A 42 -1.28 -5.91 0.86
N ALA A 43 -0.93 -6.50 -0.28
CA ALA A 43 -1.91 -7.01 -1.23
C ALA A 43 -2.29 -8.45 -0.89
N TYR A 44 -3.57 -8.74 -1.06
CA TYR A 44 -4.16 -10.07 -0.96
C TYR A 44 -4.91 -10.42 -2.23
N THR A 45 -4.97 -11.70 -2.55
CA THR A 45 -5.85 -12.22 -3.59
C THR A 45 -7.32 -12.17 -3.14
N LYS A 46 -8.26 -12.42 -4.05
CA LYS A 46 -9.70 -12.54 -3.69
C LYS A 46 -9.96 -13.66 -2.67
N THR A 47 -9.12 -14.70 -2.63
CA THR A 47 -9.19 -15.80 -1.67
C THR A 47 -8.53 -15.47 -0.32
N LYS A 48 -8.08 -14.22 -0.12
CA LYS A 48 -7.40 -13.72 1.08
C LYS A 48 -6.03 -14.33 1.34
N GLU A 49 -5.41 -14.88 0.31
CA GLU A 49 -4.02 -15.31 0.38
C GLU A 49 -3.10 -14.11 0.20
N PRO A 50 -2.01 -13.99 0.98
CA PRO A 50 -1.02 -12.93 0.78
C PRO A 50 -0.46 -12.99 -0.63
N PHE A 51 -0.48 -11.86 -1.34
CA PHE A 51 0.11 -11.72 -2.66
C PHE A 51 1.53 -11.15 -2.56
N ASP A 52 1.65 -9.90 -2.10
CA ASP A 52 2.94 -9.22 -1.90
C ASP A 52 2.76 -7.93 -1.07
N VAL A 53 3.86 -7.36 -0.58
CA VAL A 53 3.89 -6.06 0.09
C VAL A 53 4.31 -4.99 -0.92
N LEU A 54 3.44 -4.01 -1.15
CA LEU A 54 3.63 -2.95 -2.14
C LEU A 54 4.68 -1.93 -1.71
N THR A 55 4.94 -1.83 -0.42
CA THR A 55 5.87 -0.88 0.17
C THR A 55 7.15 -1.58 0.63
N VAL A 56 8.24 -0.83 0.76
CA VAL A 56 9.44 -1.25 1.47
C VAL A 56 9.68 -0.32 2.65
N ASN A 57 10.13 -0.86 3.78
CA ASN A 57 10.54 -0.06 4.92
C ASN A 57 12.02 0.32 4.77
N LEU A 58 12.33 1.61 4.65
CA LEU A 58 13.69 2.10 4.53
C LEU A 58 13.99 3.16 5.61
N PRO A 59 14.26 2.75 6.87
CA PRO A 59 14.40 3.67 8.00
C PRO A 59 15.51 4.72 7.84
N ALA A 60 16.53 4.43 7.02
CA ALA A 60 17.61 5.37 6.74
C ALA A 60 17.13 6.68 6.07
N TYR A 61 15.97 6.66 5.41
CA TYR A 61 15.36 7.82 4.75
C TYR A 61 14.23 8.44 5.57
N ASP A 62 14.01 8.00 6.81
CA ASP A 62 12.86 8.45 7.59
C ASP A 62 12.93 9.94 7.94
N ALA A 63 14.13 10.50 8.09
CA ALA A 63 14.32 11.92 8.38
C ALA A 63 14.11 12.83 7.15
N ASP A 64 14.28 12.27 5.95
CA ASP A 64 14.23 13.03 4.69
C ASP A 64 12.81 13.19 4.16
N TYR A 65 11.89 12.29 4.54
CA TYR A 65 10.54 12.24 4.02
C TYR A 65 9.48 12.21 5.14
N GLY A 66 8.40 12.97 5.00
CA GLY A 66 7.25 12.92 5.90
C GLY A 66 6.52 11.57 5.90
N TYR A 67 5.67 11.31 6.89
CA TYR A 67 4.94 10.03 7.05
C TYR A 67 3.95 9.72 5.92
N GLU A 68 3.55 10.73 5.15
CA GLU A 68 2.71 10.60 3.97
C GLU A 68 3.44 10.03 2.75
N TYR A 69 4.77 9.96 2.79
CA TYR A 69 5.57 9.38 1.72
C TYR A 69 5.88 7.91 1.99
N ILE A 70 5.76 7.11 0.94
CA ILE A 70 6.04 5.67 0.95
C ILE A 70 7.01 5.31 -0.17
N PHE A 71 7.74 4.22 0.03
CA PHE A 71 8.68 3.67 -0.95
C PHE A 71 8.05 2.45 -1.61
N LEU A 72 7.81 2.49 -2.92
CA LEU A 72 7.15 1.39 -3.62
C LEU A 72 8.15 0.29 -3.97
N ASN A 73 7.78 -0.96 -3.69
CA ASN A 73 8.56 -2.14 -4.06
C ASN A 73 8.35 -2.53 -5.54
N THR A 74 8.78 -1.66 -6.45
CA THR A 74 8.71 -1.93 -7.90
C THR A 74 9.61 -3.08 -8.35
N ASN A 75 10.56 -3.50 -7.50
CA ASN A 75 11.44 -4.63 -7.78
C ASN A 75 10.68 -5.96 -7.71
N HIS A 76 9.72 -6.10 -6.78
CA HIS A 76 8.83 -7.26 -6.73
C HIS A 76 7.56 -7.05 -7.54
N MET A 77 7.04 -5.82 -7.56
CA MET A 77 5.83 -5.45 -8.28
C MET A 77 6.07 -4.39 -9.37
N PRO A 78 6.67 -4.76 -10.52
CA PRO A 78 6.88 -3.83 -11.63
C PRO A 78 5.60 -3.12 -12.07
N ASP A 79 5.70 -1.83 -12.40
CA ASP A 79 4.59 -0.95 -12.82
C ASP A 79 3.50 -0.69 -11.75
N ILE A 80 3.66 -1.14 -10.50
CA ILE A 80 2.66 -0.91 -9.45
C ILE A 80 2.38 0.58 -9.21
N GLU A 81 3.40 1.43 -9.36
CA GLU A 81 3.29 2.89 -9.30
C GLU A 81 2.22 3.41 -10.27
N LYS A 82 2.28 3.02 -11.54
CA LYS A 82 1.31 3.44 -12.56
C LYS A 82 -0.11 2.95 -12.25
N VAL A 83 -0.23 1.76 -11.65
CA VAL A 83 -1.53 1.19 -11.25
C VAL A 83 -2.15 2.01 -10.11
N LEU A 84 -1.36 2.32 -9.08
CA LEU A 84 -1.81 3.11 -7.94
C LEU A 84 -2.12 4.56 -8.32
N GLU A 85 -1.32 5.15 -9.20
CA GLU A 85 -1.52 6.51 -9.70
C GLU A 85 -2.83 6.62 -10.51
N LYS A 86 -3.07 5.68 -11.44
CA LYS A 86 -4.34 5.61 -12.18
C LYS A 86 -5.56 5.39 -11.28
N ALA A 87 -5.37 4.70 -10.15
CA ALA A 87 -6.42 4.50 -9.16
C ALA A 87 -6.61 5.72 -8.22
N GLY A 88 -5.82 6.78 -8.39
CA GLY A 88 -5.86 7.97 -7.54
C GLY A 88 -5.51 7.67 -6.08
N MET A 89 -4.65 6.68 -5.85
CA MET A 89 -4.20 6.26 -4.52
C MET A 89 -2.87 6.89 -4.12
N ILE A 90 -2.08 7.31 -5.10
CA ILE A 90 -0.80 7.98 -4.89
C ILE A 90 -0.66 9.20 -5.80
N GLU A 91 0.26 10.08 -5.42
CA GLU A 91 0.84 11.12 -6.26
C GLU A 91 2.31 10.78 -6.51
N ASN A 92 2.73 10.77 -7.77
CA ASN A 92 4.12 10.55 -8.15
C ASN A 92 4.95 11.81 -7.83
N THR A 93 6.05 11.64 -7.10
CA THR A 93 6.92 12.77 -6.72
C THR A 93 8.09 13.00 -7.68
N GLY A 94 8.38 12.03 -8.56
CA GLY A 94 9.59 12.02 -9.40
C GLY A 94 10.87 11.59 -8.67
N TYR A 95 10.87 11.49 -7.33
CA TYR A 95 12.02 11.07 -6.56
C TYR A 95 12.17 9.55 -6.49
N LYS A 96 13.42 9.11 -6.33
CA LYS A 96 13.80 7.70 -6.13
C LYS A 96 14.87 7.61 -5.07
N VAL A 97 14.86 6.52 -4.32
CA VAL A 97 15.88 6.19 -3.31
C VAL A 97 16.56 4.87 -3.64
N TRP A 98 17.80 4.72 -3.20
CA TRP A 98 18.60 3.50 -3.38
C TRP A 98 18.74 2.74 -2.07
N SER A 99 18.68 1.42 -2.12
CA SER A 99 19.10 0.57 -1.00
C SER A 99 19.73 -0.70 -1.54
N GLY A 100 21.04 -0.83 -1.34
CA GLY A 100 21.85 -1.84 -2.02
C GLY A 100 21.80 -1.66 -3.54
N TYR A 101 21.42 -2.72 -4.27
CA TYR A 101 21.28 -2.71 -5.73
C TYR A 101 19.86 -2.36 -6.21
N CYS A 102 18.94 -2.07 -5.28
CA CYS A 102 17.54 -1.80 -5.60
C CYS A 102 17.26 -0.30 -5.61
N VAL A 103 16.38 0.11 -6.53
CA VAL A 103 15.85 1.48 -6.61
C VAL A 103 14.35 1.44 -6.31
N TYR A 104 13.88 2.37 -5.49
CA TYR A 104 12.48 2.46 -5.06
C TYR A 104 11.92 3.85 -5.35
N PRO A 105 10.80 3.97 -6.08
CA PRO A 105 10.10 5.24 -6.23
C PRO A 105 9.59 5.75 -4.88
N VAL A 106 9.74 7.06 -4.67
CA VAL A 106 9.12 7.77 -3.56
C VAL A 106 7.81 8.35 -4.05
N VAL A 107 6.71 8.01 -3.38
CA VAL A 107 5.38 8.49 -3.77
C VAL A 107 4.64 8.99 -2.54
N ARG A 108 3.73 9.92 -2.74
CA ARG A 108 2.85 10.40 -1.67
C ARG A 108 1.58 9.56 -1.63
N TRP A 109 1.24 9.02 -0.47
CA TRP A 109 0.02 8.23 -0.26
C TRP A 109 -1.19 9.15 -0.01
N LEU A 110 -2.32 8.87 -0.67
CA LEU A 110 -3.50 9.76 -0.70
C LEU A 110 -4.79 9.19 -0.07
N LYS A 111 -4.77 7.99 0.51
CA LYS A 111 -5.98 7.28 0.99
C LYS A 111 -6.02 7.00 2.49
#